data_AF-A0A521V006-F1
#
_entry.id   AF-A0A521V006-F1
#
_cell.length_a   1.000
_cell.length_b   1.000
_cell.length_c   1.000
_cell.angle_alpha   90.00
_cell.angle_beta   90.00
_cell.angle_gamma   90.00
#
_symmetry.space_group_name_H-M   'P 1'
#
loop_
_entity.id
_entity.type
_entity.pdbx_description
1 polymer ?
#
loop_
_entity_poly.entity_id
_entity_poly.type
_entity_poly.pdbx_seq_one_letter_code
_entity_poly.pdbx_strand_id
1 'polypeptide(L)'
;MNDSRHQASFNKFFNCQNFDLEEVNQARQDMLHGNPGTCFKEKGVMSVDNSLLKHYGRHFDKIYCHYDYVHKCYRWAHDLVTLHYSDDLTDYPVLYRLWEPPDLEAVANYLRDHGFVINGQKWDKRATASLKSGATISVPAIKKAGCSIPVWSVYTRPRTISPLNSSESSIPCTRKKTSL
;
A
#
# COMPACT_ATOMS: atom_id res chain seq x y z
N MET A 1 -30.61 -12.09 -18.19
CA MET A 1 -29.44 -12.67 -17.50
C MET A 1 -29.64 -12.56 -15.99
N ASN A 2 -30.45 -13.44 -15.41
CA ASN A 2 -30.71 -13.46 -13.97
C ASN A 2 -30.85 -14.93 -13.50
N ASP A 3 -29.85 -15.75 -13.82
CA ASP A 3 -29.78 -17.14 -13.37
C ASP A 3 -28.95 -17.18 -12.08
N SER A 4 -29.56 -17.60 -10.98
CA SER A 4 -28.95 -17.66 -9.65
C SER A 4 -27.68 -18.51 -9.61
N ARG A 5 -27.54 -19.49 -10.52
CA ARG A 5 -26.35 -20.33 -10.63
C ARG A 5 -25.11 -19.55 -11.05
N HIS A 6 -25.27 -18.57 -11.95
CA HIS A 6 -24.15 -17.74 -12.42
C HIS A 6 -23.66 -16.77 -11.33
N GLN A 7 -24.58 -16.31 -10.47
CA GLN A 7 -24.22 -15.48 -9.33
C GLN A 7 -23.42 -16.27 -8.28
N ALA A 8 -23.84 -17.50 -7.98
CA ALA A 8 -23.15 -18.37 -7.04
C ALA A 8 -21.75 -18.77 -7.53
N SER A 9 -21.61 -19.12 -8.82
CA SER A 9 -20.31 -19.46 -9.40
C SER A 9 -19.35 -18.28 -9.42
N PHE A 10 -19.82 -17.08 -9.76
CA PHE A 10 -19.03 -15.85 -9.73
C PHE A 10 -18.55 -15.49 -8.32
N ASN A 11 -19.45 -15.54 -7.32
CA ASN A 11 -19.07 -15.29 -5.94
C ASN A 11 -18.04 -16.29 -5.43
N LYS A 12 -18.15 -17.57 -5.80
CA LYS A 12 -17.16 -18.59 -5.46
C LYS A 12 -15.81 -18.34 -6.13
N PHE A 13 -15.82 -17.88 -7.39
CA PHE A 13 -14.60 -17.53 -8.11
C PHE A 13 -13.84 -16.40 -7.40
N PHE A 14 -14.51 -15.32 -7.02
CA PHE A 14 -13.85 -14.16 -6.38
C PHE A 14 -13.43 -14.41 -4.93
N ASN A 15 -14.22 -15.16 -4.15
CA ASN A 15 -13.97 -15.30 -2.71
C ASN A 15 -13.19 -16.56 -2.33
N CYS A 16 -13.15 -17.59 -3.20
CA CYS A 16 -12.61 -18.91 -2.84
C CYS A 16 -11.47 -19.38 -3.73
N GLN A 17 -11.08 -18.62 -4.75
CA GLN A 17 -9.92 -18.96 -5.57
C GLN A 17 -8.69 -18.19 -5.10
N ASN A 18 -7.56 -18.88 -5.05
CA ASN A 18 -6.29 -18.34 -4.60
C ASN A 18 -5.48 -17.86 -5.82
N PHE A 19 -5.93 -16.79 -6.47
CA PHE A 19 -5.15 -16.16 -7.52
C PHE A 19 -4.18 -15.14 -6.91
N ASP A 20 -2.92 -15.20 -7.32
CA ASP A 20 -1.99 -14.11 -7.04
C ASP A 20 -2.25 -12.97 -8.03
N LEU A 21 -2.62 -11.80 -7.49
CA LEU A 21 -2.90 -10.61 -8.30
C LEU A 21 -1.67 -10.13 -9.07
N GLU A 22 -0.46 -10.35 -8.53
CA GLU A 22 0.78 -9.99 -9.22
C GLU A 22 1.01 -10.90 -10.43
N GLU A 23 0.75 -12.20 -10.30
CA GLU A 23 0.84 -13.15 -11.43
C GLU A 23 -0.19 -12.84 -12.52
N VAL A 24 -1.44 -12.51 -12.13
CA VAL A 24 -2.48 -12.10 -13.08
C VAL A 24 -2.09 -10.81 -13.79
N ASN A 25 -1.53 -9.83 -13.07
CA ASN A 25 -1.06 -8.59 -13.68
C ASN A 25 0.12 -8.85 -14.61
N GLN A 26 1.07 -9.71 -14.23
CA GLN A 26 2.20 -10.07 -15.07
C GLN A 26 1.74 -10.75 -16.37
N ALA A 27 0.84 -11.73 -16.29
CA ALA A 27 0.28 -12.38 -17.47
C ALA A 27 -0.43 -11.39 -18.41
N ARG A 28 -1.14 -10.40 -17.86
CA ARG A 28 -1.73 -9.30 -18.62
C ARG A 28 -0.66 -8.44 -19.30
N GLN A 29 0.44 -8.14 -18.62
CA GLN A 29 1.53 -7.36 -19.20
C GLN A 29 2.27 -8.10 -20.30
N ASP A 30 2.53 -9.39 -20.12
CA ASP A 30 3.16 -10.22 -21.15
C ASP A 30 2.31 -10.27 -22.42
N MET A 31 0.98 -10.36 -22.26
CA MET A 31 0.03 -10.25 -23.37
C MET A 31 0.11 -8.88 -24.07
N LEU A 32 0.15 -7.77 -23.32
CA LEU A 32 0.24 -6.42 -23.88
C LEU A 32 1.59 -6.16 -24.57
N HIS A 33 2.68 -6.64 -23.99
CA HIS A 33 4.03 -6.53 -24.56
C HIS A 33 4.22 -7.41 -25.78
N GLY A 34 3.48 -8.51 -25.91
CA GLY A 34 3.48 -9.36 -27.10
C GLY A 34 2.91 -8.70 -28.36
N ASN A 35 2.23 -7.56 -28.24
CA ASN A 35 1.65 -6.83 -29.36
C ASN A 35 2.39 -5.50 -29.58
N PRO A 36 2.97 -5.25 -30.79
CA PRO A 36 3.66 -4.00 -31.11
C PRO A 36 2.84 -2.72 -30.91
N GLY A 37 1.51 -2.82 -30.99
CA GLY A 37 0.63 -1.67 -30.78
C GLY A 37 0.57 -1.19 -29.32
N THR A 38 0.67 -2.13 -28.38
CA THR A 38 0.49 -1.92 -26.94
C THR A 38 1.76 -2.15 -26.12
N CYS A 39 2.87 -2.56 -26.73
CA CYS A 39 4.14 -2.66 -26.02
C CYS A 39 4.65 -1.26 -25.66
N PHE A 40 5.46 -1.17 -24.60
CA PHE A 40 6.09 0.10 -24.24
C PHE A 40 6.97 0.61 -25.37
N LYS A 41 6.77 1.88 -25.72
CA LYS A 41 7.51 2.62 -26.75
C LYS A 41 8.52 3.54 -26.08
N GLU A 42 9.60 3.85 -26.80
CA GLU A 42 10.66 4.75 -26.32
C GLU A 42 10.14 6.14 -25.92
N LYS A 43 9.12 6.64 -26.62
CA LYS A 43 8.51 7.95 -26.38
C LYS A 43 7.25 7.91 -25.50
N GLY A 44 6.98 6.78 -24.84
CA GLY A 44 5.86 6.68 -23.91
C GLY A 44 6.16 7.32 -22.57
N VAL A 45 5.11 7.74 -21.86
CA VAL A 45 5.18 8.33 -20.53
C VAL A 45 4.54 7.37 -19.53
N MET A 46 5.14 7.26 -18.35
CA MET A 46 4.51 6.60 -17.21
C MET A 46 4.07 7.65 -16.19
N SER A 47 2.78 7.74 -15.95
CA SER A 47 2.20 8.62 -14.94
C SER A 47 1.83 7.81 -13.69
N VAL A 48 2.06 8.41 -12.53
CA VAL A 48 1.58 7.90 -11.26
C VAL A 48 0.51 8.85 -10.77
N ASP A 49 -0.67 8.32 -10.51
CA ASP A 49 -1.79 9.05 -9.95
C ASP A 49 -2.41 8.26 -8.80
N ASN A 50 -3.15 8.95 -7.95
CA ASN A 50 -3.86 8.32 -6.85
C ASN A 50 -5.32 8.76 -6.81
N SER A 51 -6.21 7.80 -6.57
CA SER A 51 -7.66 8.00 -6.58
C SER A 51 -8.28 7.53 -5.27
N LEU A 52 -9.05 8.43 -4.64
CA LEU A 52 -9.77 8.11 -3.41
C LEU A 52 -11.05 7.31 -3.70
N LEU A 53 -11.05 6.04 -3.32
CA LEU A 53 -12.19 5.14 -3.45
C LEU A 53 -13.10 5.25 -2.23
N LYS A 54 -14.28 5.83 -2.44
CA LYS A 54 -15.33 5.93 -1.43
C LYS A 54 -16.13 4.64 -1.43
N HIS A 55 -16.30 4.04 -0.27
CA HIS A 55 -17.06 2.81 -0.12
C HIS A 55 -18.35 3.02 0.68
N TYR A 56 -19.36 2.22 0.34
CA TYR A 56 -20.62 2.14 1.09
C TYR A 56 -20.71 0.75 1.73
N GLY A 57 -20.69 0.68 3.06
CA GLY A 57 -20.69 -0.56 3.81
C GLY A 57 -20.21 -0.37 5.25
N ARG A 58 -20.07 -1.48 6.01
CA ARG A 58 -19.73 -1.44 7.44
C ARG A 58 -18.27 -1.79 7.74
N HIS A 59 -17.67 -2.68 6.95
CA HIS A 59 -16.35 -3.23 7.23
C HIS A 59 -15.47 -3.12 5.98
N PHE A 60 -14.43 -2.30 6.09
CA PHE A 60 -13.42 -2.10 5.06
C PHE A 60 -12.05 -2.18 5.72
N ASP A 61 -11.29 -3.20 5.35
CA ASP A 61 -9.92 -3.37 5.83
C ASP A 61 -9.01 -2.35 5.13
N LYS A 62 -8.06 -1.77 5.88
CA LYS A 62 -7.07 -0.79 5.37
C LYS A 62 -7.65 0.56 4.92
N ILE A 63 -8.86 0.91 5.35
CA ILE A 63 -9.43 2.25 5.14
C ILE A 63 -8.71 3.30 6.00
N TYR A 64 -8.52 4.51 5.47
CA TYR A 64 -7.92 5.61 6.21
C TYR A 64 -8.66 6.93 5.98
N CYS A 65 -8.39 7.91 6.83
CA CYS A 65 -8.98 9.24 6.74
C CYS A 65 -8.10 10.13 5.87
N HIS A 66 -8.49 10.30 4.61
CA HIS A 66 -7.78 11.12 3.63
C HIS A 66 -8.44 12.50 3.48
N TYR A 67 -7.64 13.51 3.13
CA TYR A 67 -8.18 14.81 2.75
C TYR A 67 -8.64 14.78 1.30
N ASP A 68 -9.94 14.95 1.07
CA ASP A 68 -10.55 15.06 -0.25
C ASP A 68 -10.38 16.50 -0.75
N TYR A 69 -9.47 16.71 -1.70
CA TYR A 69 -9.18 18.02 -2.27
C TYR A 69 -10.33 18.61 -3.09
N VAL A 70 -11.19 17.75 -3.66
CA VAL A 70 -12.34 18.18 -4.46
C VAL A 70 -13.40 18.82 -3.56
N HIS A 71 -13.68 18.17 -2.43
CA HIS A 71 -14.72 18.63 -1.49
C HIS A 71 -14.16 19.42 -0.29
N LYS A 72 -12.83 19.60 -0.22
CA LYS A 72 -12.10 20.28 0.85
C LYS A 72 -12.47 19.77 2.25
N CYS A 73 -12.57 18.45 2.40
CA CYS A 73 -12.93 17.83 3.67
C CYS A 73 -12.26 16.47 3.88
N TYR A 74 -12.15 16.03 5.13
CA TYR A 74 -11.62 14.70 5.44
C TYR A 74 -12.69 13.63 5.25
N ARG A 75 -12.34 12.53 4.58
CA ARG A 75 -13.22 11.39 4.32
C ARG A 75 -12.50 10.07 4.52
N TRP A 76 -13.25 9.08 4.98
CA TRP A 76 -12.78 7.70 5.02
C TRP A 76 -12.87 7.12 3.61
N ALA A 77 -11.74 6.70 3.06
CA ALA A 77 -11.62 6.14 1.73
C ALA A 77 -10.42 5.19 1.67
N HIS A 78 -10.40 4.31 0.67
CA HIS A 78 -9.14 3.73 0.25
C HIS A 78 -8.45 4.66 -0.73
N ASP A 79 -7.12 4.63 -0.74
CA ASP A 79 -6.33 5.35 -1.72
C ASP A 79 -5.71 4.35 -2.70
N LEU A 80 -6.20 4.36 -3.94
CA LEU A 80 -5.72 3.50 -5.00
C LEU A 80 -4.65 4.25 -5.80
N VAL A 81 -3.42 3.78 -5.72
CA VAL A 81 -2.31 4.32 -6.50
C VAL A 81 -2.21 3.53 -7.79
N THR A 82 -2.26 4.22 -8.93
CA THR A 82 -2.16 3.62 -10.25
C THR A 82 -0.94 4.13 -10.98
N LEU A 83 -0.22 3.21 -11.62
CA LEU A 83 0.80 3.51 -12.61
C LEU A 83 0.15 3.34 -13.98
N HIS A 84 0.09 4.40 -14.76
CA HIS A 84 -0.48 4.43 -16.10
C HIS A 84 0.62 4.63 -17.13
N TYR A 85 0.54 3.91 -18.24
CA TYR A 85 1.39 4.13 -19.39
C TYR A 85 0.56 4.79 -20.49
N SER A 86 1.07 5.87 -21.06
CA SER A 86 0.43 6.62 -22.13
C SER A 86 1.43 6.99 -23.22
N ASP A 87 1.05 6.78 -24.46
CA ASP A 87 1.76 7.26 -25.66
C ASP A 87 0.76 7.84 -26.68
N ASP A 88 1.24 8.21 -27.86
CA ASP A 88 0.41 8.85 -28.90
C ASP A 88 -0.76 7.98 -29.40
N LEU A 89 -0.72 6.67 -29.19
CA LEU A 89 -1.70 5.71 -29.74
C LEU A 89 -2.46 4.92 -28.67
N THR A 90 -1.86 4.74 -27.49
CA THR A 90 -2.34 3.81 -26.47
C THR A 90 -2.16 4.38 -25.07
N ASP A 91 -3.15 4.12 -24.22
CA ASP A 91 -3.13 4.44 -22.80
C ASP A 91 -3.76 3.28 -22.01
N TYR A 92 -3.05 2.79 -20.99
CA TYR A 92 -3.56 1.73 -20.12
C TYR A 92 -2.86 1.71 -18.74
N PRO A 93 -3.55 1.20 -17.70
CA PRO A 93 -2.93 0.99 -16.39
C PRO A 93 -1.88 -0.13 -16.46
N VAL A 94 -0.69 0.16 -15.98
CA VAL A 94 0.42 -0.80 -15.87
C VAL A 94 0.35 -1.60 -14.59
N LEU A 95 0.13 -0.89 -13.48
CA LEU A 95 0.07 -1.47 -12.16
C LEU A 95 -0.93 -0.66 -11.35
N TYR A 96 -1.56 -1.31 -10.38
CA TYR A 96 -2.29 -0.62 -9.34
C TYR A 96 -1.94 -1.25 -8.01
N ARG A 97 -1.94 -0.43 -6.96
CA ARG A 97 -1.75 -0.89 -5.60
C ARG A 97 -2.58 -0.06 -4.65
N LEU A 98 -3.19 -0.73 -3.68
CA LEU A 98 -3.84 -0.04 -2.57
C LEU A 98 -2.75 0.55 -1.67
N TRP A 99 -2.82 1.84 -1.40
CA TRP A 99 -2.02 2.44 -0.35
C TRP A 99 -2.50 1.90 1.01
N GLU A 100 -1.56 1.43 1.82
CA GLU A 100 -1.86 0.87 3.12
C GLU A 100 -1.58 1.91 4.21
N PRO A 101 -2.46 2.03 5.22
CA PRO A 101 -2.21 2.90 6.36
C PRO A 101 -0.89 2.52 7.04
N PRO A 102 -0.01 3.50 7.37
CA PRO A 102 1.24 3.21 8.03
C PRO A 102 0.98 2.72 9.46
N ASP A 103 1.85 1.82 9.95
CA ASP A 103 1.88 1.47 11.36
C ASP A 103 2.40 2.66 12.18
N LEU A 104 1.46 3.43 12.73
CA LEU A 104 1.76 4.63 13.51
C LEU A 104 2.55 4.31 14.78
N GLU A 105 2.43 3.11 15.36
CA GLU A 105 3.21 2.72 16.53
C GLU A 105 4.68 2.52 16.16
N ALA A 106 4.93 1.78 15.07
CA ALA A 106 6.28 1.57 14.56
C ALA A 106 6.95 2.91 14.19
N VAL A 107 6.22 3.79 13.50
CA VAL A 107 6.70 5.13 13.15
C VAL A 107 7.01 5.95 14.41
N ALA A 108 6.15 5.92 15.42
CA ALA A 108 6.38 6.68 16.65
C ALA A 108 7.56 6.15 17.47
N ASN A 109 7.73 4.84 17.54
CA ASN A 109 8.89 4.24 18.21
C ASN A 109 10.19 4.65 17.52
N TYR A 110 10.23 4.57 16.18
CA TYR A 110 11.36 5.04 15.39
C TYR A 110 11.70 6.51 15.69
N LEU A 111 10.69 7.39 15.75
CA LEU A 111 10.90 8.80 16.07
C LEU A 111 11.43 9.01 17.50
N ARG A 112 10.92 8.27 18.49
CA ARG A 112 11.44 8.36 19.88
C ARG A 112 12.89 7.91 19.98
N ASP A 113 13.25 6.84 19.28
CA ASP A 113 14.62 6.30 19.27
C ASP A 113 15.63 7.30 18.68
N HIS A 114 15.17 8.19 17.78
CA HIS A 114 15.98 9.28 17.20
C HIS A 114 15.88 10.59 17.99
N GLY A 115 15.34 10.56 19.22
CA GLY A 115 15.31 11.71 20.12
C GLY A 115 14.18 12.71 19.85
N PHE A 116 13.20 12.39 18.99
CA PHE A 116 12.06 13.26 18.77
C PHE A 116 11.02 13.11 19.90
N VAL A 117 10.59 14.25 20.45
CA VAL A 117 9.57 14.29 21.51
C VAL A 117 8.17 14.31 20.90
N ILE A 118 7.40 13.26 21.16
CA ILE A 118 5.98 13.16 20.77
C ILE A 118 5.10 13.70 21.91
N ASN A 119 4.17 14.58 21.58
CA ASN A 119 3.23 15.12 22.58
C ASN A 119 2.29 14.02 23.10
N GLY A 120 2.46 13.64 24.37
CA GLY A 120 1.69 12.58 25.04
C GLY A 120 0.18 12.80 25.01
N GLN A 121 -0.29 14.03 25.22
CA GLN A 121 -1.74 14.31 25.23
C GLN A 121 -2.39 14.07 23.86
N LYS A 122 -1.69 14.37 22.76
CA LYS A 122 -2.18 14.06 21.40
C LYS A 122 -2.03 12.57 21.09
N TRP A 123 -0.95 11.97 21.57
CA TRP A 123 -0.68 10.55 21.43
C TRP A 123 -1.80 9.71 22.03
N ASP A 124 -2.17 9.95 23.29
CA ASP A 124 -3.17 9.14 24.01
C ASP A 124 -4.57 9.24 23.40
N LYS A 125 -4.91 10.40 22.80
CA LYS A 125 -6.19 10.62 22.12
C LYS A 125 -6.36 9.84 20.82
N ARG A 126 -5.30 9.25 20.26
CA ARG A 126 -5.37 8.50 18.98
C ARG A 126 -6.25 7.25 19.10
N ALA A 127 -6.22 6.57 20.24
CA ALA A 127 -6.96 5.33 20.48
C ALA A 127 -8.46 5.59 20.68
N THR A 128 -8.83 6.78 21.15
CA THR A 128 -10.22 7.18 21.39
C THR A 128 -10.83 7.92 20.21
N ALA A 129 -10.02 8.31 19.22
CA ALA A 129 -10.48 8.91 17.96
C ALA A 129 -11.09 7.86 17.02
N SER A 130 -11.83 6.89 17.54
CA SER A 130 -12.68 6.00 16.77
C SER A 130 -14.02 6.72 16.50
N LEU A 131 -14.17 7.19 15.25
CA LEU A 131 -15.42 7.36 14.50
C LEU A 131 -16.55 8.20 15.12
N LYS A 132 -16.64 9.48 14.73
CA LYS A 132 -17.90 10.25 14.77
C LYS A 132 -18.89 9.87 13.65
N SER A 133 -18.63 8.81 12.88
CA SER A 133 -19.49 8.36 11.79
C SER A 133 -19.60 6.84 11.76
N GLY A 134 -20.41 6.26 12.66
CA GLY A 134 -21.18 5.01 12.51
C GLY A 134 -20.53 3.71 12.01
N ALA A 135 -19.25 3.65 11.63
CA ALA A 135 -18.59 2.44 11.15
C ALA A 135 -17.74 1.86 12.28
N THR A 136 -18.25 0.87 12.98
CA THR A 136 -17.47 0.14 14.00
C THR A 136 -16.31 -0.59 13.33
N ILE A 137 -15.10 -0.05 13.42
CA ILE A 137 -13.87 -0.82 13.18
C ILE A 137 -13.52 -1.44 14.53
N SER A 138 -13.88 -2.71 14.72
CA SER A 138 -13.30 -3.54 15.75
C SER A 138 -11.86 -3.85 15.34
N VAL A 139 -10.91 -3.07 15.83
CA VAL A 139 -9.51 -3.52 15.89
C VAL A 139 -9.47 -4.57 16.99
N PRO A 140 -9.24 -5.87 16.71
CA PRO A 140 -9.05 -6.81 17.80
C PRO A 140 -7.77 -6.41 18.54
N ALA A 141 -7.95 -5.92 19.77
CA ALA A 141 -6.86 -5.86 20.72
C ALA A 141 -6.21 -7.25 20.75
N ILE A 142 -4.93 -7.33 20.43
CA ILE A 142 -4.12 -8.52 20.68
C ILE A 142 -4.02 -8.65 22.20
N LYS A 143 -5.04 -9.26 22.81
CA LYS A 143 -4.97 -9.77 24.17
C LYS A 143 -4.05 -10.98 24.10
N LYS A 144 -2.82 -10.82 24.59
CA LYS A 144 -2.01 -11.94 25.09
C LYS A 144 -2.82 -12.65 26.17
N ALA A 145 -3.43 -13.77 25.82
CA ALA A 145 -3.92 -14.76 26.78
C ALA A 145 -3.35 -16.11 26.33
N GLY A 146 -2.56 -16.71 27.22
CA GLY A 146 -1.87 -17.96 26.96
C GLY A 146 -2.85 -19.07 26.59
N CYS A 147 -2.63 -19.69 25.44
CA CYS A 147 -3.07 -21.04 25.17
C CYS A 147 -2.14 -21.66 24.13
N SER A 148 -1.55 -22.78 24.50
CA SER A 148 -0.52 -23.52 23.78
C SER A 148 -1.14 -24.62 22.91
N ILE A 149 -1.18 -24.46 21.58
CA ILE A 149 -1.29 -25.59 20.62
C ILE A 149 -0.64 -25.18 19.26
N PRO A 150 -0.24 -26.13 18.38
CA PRO A 150 1.12 -26.28 17.89
C PRO A 150 1.41 -25.51 16.59
N VAL A 151 2.69 -25.21 16.40
CA VAL A 151 3.27 -24.51 15.24
C VAL A 151 3.04 -25.34 13.97
N TRP A 152 2.25 -24.82 13.03
CA TRP A 152 2.40 -25.17 11.61
C TRP A 152 3.36 -24.16 10.97
N SER A 153 4.44 -24.71 10.43
CA SER A 153 5.56 -24.02 9.78
C SER A 153 5.10 -23.07 8.67
N VAL A 154 5.29 -21.76 8.86
CA VAL A 154 5.34 -20.80 7.74
C VAL A 154 6.79 -20.72 7.29
N TYR A 155 7.07 -21.39 6.17
CA TYR A 155 8.36 -21.37 5.51
C TYR A 155 8.62 -19.96 4.93
N THR A 156 9.33 -19.12 5.67
CA THR A 156 9.94 -17.90 5.12
C THR A 156 11.43 -18.20 4.88
N ARG A 157 11.84 -18.18 3.60
CA ARG A 157 13.27 -18.29 3.25
C ARG A 157 13.99 -17.03 3.76
N PRO A 158 15.12 -17.16 4.47
CA PRO A 158 15.96 -16.00 4.78
C PRO A 158 16.69 -15.55 3.51
N ARG A 159 16.55 -14.28 3.13
CA ARG A 159 17.50 -13.64 2.22
C ARG A 159 18.78 -13.38 3.00
N THR A 160 19.82 -14.13 2.67
CA THR A 160 21.20 -13.80 3.02
C THR A 160 21.60 -12.52 2.30
N ILE A 161 21.87 -11.47 3.06
CA ILE A 161 22.59 -10.28 2.59
C ILE A 161 24.08 -10.59 2.77
N SER A 162 24.81 -10.70 1.67
CA SER A 162 26.28 -10.78 1.69
C SER A 162 26.87 -9.43 2.11
N PRO A 163 27.93 -9.39 2.93
CA PRO A 163 28.59 -8.13 3.28
C PRO A 163 29.42 -7.60 2.10
N LEU A 164 29.18 -6.34 1.71
CA LEU A 164 30.08 -5.60 0.83
C LEU A 164 31.32 -5.18 1.65
N ASN A 165 32.51 -5.60 1.20
CA ASN A 165 33.79 -5.14 1.74
C ASN A 165 33.94 -3.63 1.56
N SER A 166 34.11 -2.90 2.67
CA SER A 166 34.53 -1.51 2.69
C SER A 166 36.05 -1.45 2.84
N SER A 167 36.79 -1.25 1.74
CA SER A 167 38.14 -0.69 1.82
C SER A 167 38.02 0.83 1.82
N GLU A 168 38.54 1.43 2.88
CA GLU A 168 38.65 2.86 3.11
C GLU A 168 39.40 3.56 1.97
N SER A 169 38.85 4.68 1.49
CA SER A 169 39.66 5.80 1.00
C SER A 169 38.95 7.10 1.35
N SER A 170 39.60 7.86 2.23
CA SER A 170 39.17 9.14 2.75
C SER A 170 39.48 10.25 1.74
N ILE A 171 38.46 11.03 1.36
CA ILE A 171 38.63 12.28 0.59
C ILE A 171 38.21 13.44 1.50
N PRO A 172 39.10 14.39 1.85
CA PRO A 172 38.75 15.52 2.70
C PRO A 172 37.97 16.59 1.93
N CYS A 173 36.78 16.94 2.42
CA CYS A 173 35.95 18.02 1.92
C CYS A 173 36.36 19.36 2.55
N THR A 174 37.12 20.18 1.82
CA THR A 174 37.39 21.58 2.20
C THR A 174 36.36 22.51 1.56
N ARG A 175 35.45 23.04 2.38
CA ARG A 175 34.45 24.03 1.96
C ARG A 175 35.06 25.44 2.00
N LYS A 176 35.42 26.00 0.85
CA LYS A 176 35.74 27.44 0.72
C LYS A 176 34.45 28.24 0.81
N LYS A 177 34.41 29.21 1.75
CA LYS A 177 33.40 30.27 1.79
C LYS A 177 33.73 31.28 0.70
N THR A 178 32.74 31.62 -0.12
CA THR A 178 32.79 32.81 -0.97
C THR A 178 31.57 33.65 -0.65
N SER A 179 31.83 34.82 -0.08
CA SER A 179 30.88 35.92 0.06
C SER A 179 30.76 36.68 -1.26
N LEU A 180 29.54 37.00 -1.65
CA LEU A 180 29.15 38.22 -2.35
C LEU A 180 27.67 38.48 -2.02
#